data_AF-A0A0F8YEW6-F1
#
_entry.id   AF-A0A0F8YEW6-F1
#
_cell.length_a   1.000
_cell.length_b   1.000
_cell.length_c   1.000
_cell.angle_alpha   90.00
_cell.angle_beta   90.00
_cell.angle_gamma   90.00
#
_symmetry.space_group_name_H-M   'P 1'
#
loop_
_entity.id
_entity.type
_entity.pdbx_description
1 polymer ?
#
loop_
_entity_poly.entity_id
_entity_poly.type
_entity_poly.pdbx_seq_one_letter_code
_entity_poly.pdbx_strand_id
1 'polypeptide(L)'
;PIGGLHPAYQLLAKQYQSCTQGHTHTTDYCLRTNAEGRDIQGLIVGCYQDYFADWAGEANTLWWSGVIVKRQVDKGSYDPEWVSMKAIKKEYG
;
A
#
# COMPACT_ATOMS: atom_id res chain seq x y z
N PRO A 1 2.52 11.08 14.87
CA PRO A 1 3.44 11.44 13.76
C PRO A 1 2.66 11.58 12.44
N ILE A 2 2.69 12.75 11.81
CA ILE A 2 2.17 12.92 10.45
C ILE A 2 3.21 12.27 9.54
N GLY A 3 2.91 11.07 9.01
CA GLY A 3 3.74 10.44 7.99
C GLY A 3 3.92 11.40 6.81
N GLY A 4 5.06 11.33 6.11
CA GLY A 4 5.37 12.26 5.02
C GLY A 4 4.23 12.30 3.98
N LEU A 5 3.82 13.50 3.57
CA LEU A 5 2.74 13.71 2.60
C LEU A 5 3.05 12.94 1.30
N HIS A 6 2.08 12.15 0.82
CA HIS A 6 2.19 11.29 -0.38
C HIS A 6 3.40 10.33 -0.37
N PRO A 7 3.50 9.41 0.62
CA PRO A 7 4.65 8.53 0.77
C PRO A 7 4.88 7.60 -0.43
N ALA A 8 3.83 7.17 -1.15
CA ALA A 8 3.98 6.37 -2.36
C ALA A 8 4.62 7.16 -3.50
N TYR A 9 4.26 8.44 -3.65
CA TYR A 9 4.92 9.32 -4.63
C TYR A 9 6.40 9.51 -4.29
N GLN A 10 6.74 9.67 -3.00
CA GLN A 10 8.14 9.82 -2.60
C GLN A 10 8.99 8.58 -2.91
N LEU A 11 8.42 7.37 -2.88
CA LEU A 11 9.11 6.17 -3.35
C LEU A 11 9.48 6.31 -4.83
N LEU A 12 8.52 6.69 -5.67
CA LEU A 12 8.75 6.85 -7.11
C LEU A 12 9.75 7.96 -7.42
N ALA A 13 9.63 9.11 -6.74
CA ALA A 13 10.52 10.25 -6.96
C ALA A 13 11.98 9.98 -6.56
N LYS A 14 12.21 9.07 -5.60
CA LYS A 14 13.56 8.71 -5.14
C LYS A 14 14.14 7.51 -5.90
N GLN A 15 13.31 6.53 -6.21
CA GLN A 15 13.76 5.23 -6.74
C GLN A 15 13.62 5.12 -8.26
N TYR A 16 12.78 5.96 -8.89
CA TYR A 16 12.50 5.95 -10.33
C TYR A 16 12.08 4.58 -10.89
N GLN A 17 11.51 3.73 -10.04
CA GLN A 17 11.01 2.39 -10.36
C GLN A 17 9.85 2.03 -9.42
N SER A 18 9.04 1.03 -9.80
CA SER A 18 7.99 0.52 -8.91
C SER A 18 8.57 0.04 -7.58
N CYS A 19 7.94 0.44 -6.49
CA CYS A 19 8.42 0.20 -5.12
C CYS A 19 7.24 -0.11 -4.20
N THR A 20 7.47 -0.99 -3.23
CA THR A 20 6.48 -1.31 -2.20
C THR A 20 7.10 -1.23 -0.83
N GLN A 21 6.40 -0.58 0.10
CA GLN A 21 6.81 -0.44 1.49
C GLN A 21 5.65 -0.84 2.41
N GLY A 22 5.96 -1.64 3.42
CA GLY A 22 5.11 -1.84 4.61
C GLY A 22 5.82 -1.29 5.84
N HIS A 23 5.30 -1.54 7.05
CA HIS A 23 5.77 -1.04 8.36
C HIS A 23 5.03 0.21 8.89
N THR A 24 4.54 1.10 8.02
CA THR A 24 3.86 2.35 8.47
C THR A 24 2.38 2.16 8.81
N HIS A 25 1.79 1.00 8.49
CA HIS A 25 0.39 0.60 8.72
C HIS A 25 -0.68 1.45 7.99
N THR A 26 -0.34 2.65 7.54
CA THR A 26 -1.15 3.46 6.62
C THR A 26 -0.97 3.00 5.18
N THR A 27 -1.81 3.51 4.29
CA THR A 27 -1.82 3.10 2.89
C THR A 27 -1.87 4.30 1.95
N ASP A 28 -1.09 4.22 0.88
CA ASP A 28 -1.02 5.19 -0.20
C ASP A 28 -0.61 4.46 -1.49
N TYR A 29 -1.13 4.88 -2.63
CA TYR A 29 -0.82 4.29 -3.92
C TYR A 29 -0.62 5.38 -4.96
N CYS A 30 0.47 5.27 -5.73
CA CYS A 30 0.82 6.24 -6.75
C CYS A 30 1.20 5.52 -8.03
N LEU A 31 0.56 5.89 -9.13
CA LEU A 31 0.89 5.48 -10.49
C LEU A 31 1.47 6.68 -11.24
N ARG A 32 2.59 6.46 -11.94
CA ARG A 32 3.24 7.43 -12.83
C ARG A 32 3.80 6.70 -14.04
N THR A 33 4.07 7.45 -15.10
CA THR A 33 4.78 6.94 -16.27
C THR A 33 6.21 7.50 -16.26
N ASN A 34 7.20 6.63 -16.47
CA ASN A 34 8.60 7.04 -16.52
C ASN A 34 8.97 7.59 -17.92
N ALA A 35 10.22 8.03 -18.09
CA ALA A 35 10.70 8.60 -19.35
C ALA A 35 10.71 7.61 -20.52
N GLU A 36 10.63 6.31 -20.26
CA GLU A 36 10.57 5.25 -21.27
C GLU A 36 9.13 4.88 -21.65
N GLY A 37 8.13 5.61 -21.15
CA GLY A 37 6.72 5.31 -21.40
C GLY A 37 6.19 4.11 -20.62
N ARG A 38 6.93 3.62 -19.61
CA ARG A 38 6.51 2.50 -18.76
C ARG A 38 5.86 3.00 -17.47
N ASP A 39 4.83 2.30 -17.03
CA ASP A 39 4.20 2.55 -15.74
C ASP A 39 5.11 2.13 -14.58
N ILE A 40 5.22 3.01 -13.59
CA ILE A 40 5.88 2.77 -12.31
C ILE A 40 4.91 3.03 -11.16
N GLN A 41 4.94 2.15 -10.18
CA GLN A 41 3.93 2.09 -9.12
C GLN A 41 4.55 2.12 -7.73
N GLY A 42 4.24 3.15 -6.96
CA GLY A 42 4.57 3.27 -5.55
C GLY A 42 3.42 2.74 -4.70
N LEU A 43 3.71 1.87 -3.75
CA LEU A 43 2.70 1.30 -2.86
C LEU A 43 3.15 1.31 -1.40
N ILE A 44 2.34 1.90 -0.55
CA ILE A 44 2.39 1.72 0.91
C ILE A 44 1.26 0.77 1.29
N VAL A 45 1.59 -0.44 1.75
CA VAL A 45 0.66 -1.59 1.73
C VAL A 45 -0.36 -1.61 2.89
N GLY A 46 -0.22 -0.77 3.91
CA GLY A 46 -1.04 -0.84 5.12
C GLY A 46 -0.54 -1.88 6.11
N CYS A 47 -1.47 -2.57 6.78
CA CYS A 47 -1.18 -3.65 7.73
C CYS A 47 -2.09 -4.88 7.54
N TYR A 48 -1.68 -6.01 8.10
CA TYR A 48 -2.51 -7.21 8.21
C TYR A 48 -2.76 -7.49 9.69
N GLN A 49 -3.65 -6.70 10.29
CA GLN A 49 -4.01 -6.77 11.71
C GLN A 49 -5.52 -6.64 11.84
N ASP A 50 -6.10 -7.49 12.65
CA ASP A 50 -7.54 -7.61 12.78
C ASP A 50 -8.05 -7.26 14.18
N TYR A 51 -7.18 -6.63 14.97
CA TYR A 51 -7.38 -6.18 16.34
C TYR A 51 -7.06 -4.68 16.48
N PHE A 52 -7.55 -4.07 17.54
CA PHE A 52 -7.15 -2.72 17.94
C PHE A 52 -5.86 -2.80 18.77
N ALA A 53 -4.79 -2.17 18.31
CA ALA A 53 -3.53 -2.16 19.02
C ALA A 53 -3.56 -1.08 20.12
N ASP A 54 -3.79 -1.47 21.38
CA ASP A 54 -3.91 -0.53 22.51
C ASP A 54 -2.72 0.43 22.63
N TRP A 55 -1.50 -0.06 22.37
CA TRP A 55 -0.28 0.74 22.39
C TRP A 55 -0.24 1.84 21.30
N ALA A 56 -1.03 1.71 20.24
CA ALA A 56 -1.09 2.66 19.13
C ALA A 56 -2.21 3.69 19.29
N GLY A 57 -3.18 3.47 20.19
CA GLY A 57 -4.28 4.39 20.48
C GLY A 57 -5.00 4.87 19.22
N GLU A 58 -5.23 6.18 19.11
CA GLU A 58 -5.92 6.80 17.96
C GLU A 58 -5.26 6.55 16.60
N ALA A 59 -3.97 6.18 16.55
CA ALA A 59 -3.29 5.90 15.29
C ALA A 59 -3.92 4.73 14.53
N ASN A 60 -4.55 3.77 15.23
CA ASN A 60 -5.29 2.67 14.61
C ASN A 60 -6.32 3.17 13.59
N THR A 61 -6.95 4.33 13.84
CA THR A 61 -7.99 4.90 12.97
C THR A 61 -7.47 5.33 11.59
N LEU A 62 -6.15 5.52 11.46
CA LEU A 62 -5.49 5.88 10.21
C LEU A 62 -5.08 4.65 9.38
N TRP A 63 -5.17 3.45 9.95
CA TRP A 63 -4.65 2.25 9.33
C TRP A 63 -5.67 1.64 8.38
N TRP A 64 -5.18 1.14 7.26
CA TRP A 64 -5.95 0.28 6.40
C TRP A 64 -5.46 -1.14 6.58
N SER A 65 -6.38 -2.07 6.88
CA SER A 65 -6.04 -3.47 7.01
C SER A 65 -6.60 -4.35 5.91
N GLY A 66 -5.70 -5.17 5.35
CA GLY A 66 -6.00 -6.13 4.30
C GLY A 66 -4.74 -6.59 3.60
N VAL A 67 -4.92 -7.12 2.40
CA VAL A 67 -3.84 -7.47 1.48
C VAL A 67 -4.08 -6.82 0.13
N ILE A 68 -3.01 -6.47 -0.57
CA ILE A 68 -3.07 -5.94 -1.93
C ILE A 68 -2.37 -6.94 -2.83
N VAL A 69 -3.15 -7.60 -3.68
CA VAL A 69 -2.64 -8.62 -4.61
C VAL A 69 -2.25 -7.93 -5.90
N LYS A 70 -1.03 -8.16 -6.35
CA LYS A 70 -0.52 -7.65 -7.63
C LYS A 70 -0.87 -8.65 -8.72
N ARG A 71 -1.85 -8.34 -9.56
CA ARG A 71 -2.24 -9.16 -10.71
C ARG A 71 -1.50 -8.68 -11.96
N GLN A 72 -1.37 -9.57 -12.95
CA GLN A 72 -0.80 -9.25 -14.26
C GLN A 72 0.55 -8.49 -14.18
N VAL A 73 1.46 -8.97 -13.32
CA VAL A 73 2.75 -8.29 -13.10
C VAL A 73 3.62 -8.40 -14.35
N ASP A 74 3.94 -7.26 -14.96
CA ASP A 74 4.87 -7.15 -16.09
C ASP A 74 5.83 -5.98 -15.89
N LYS A 75 7.13 -6.25 -15.93
CA LYS A 75 8.22 -5.24 -15.86
C LYS A 75 8.06 -4.21 -14.72
N GLY A 76 7.49 -4.62 -13.59
CA GLY A 76 7.27 -3.78 -12.42
C GLY A 76 5.91 -3.06 -12.39
N SER A 77 5.13 -3.07 -13.47
CA SER A 77 3.73 -2.66 -13.47
C SER A 77 2.83 -3.86 -13.09
N TYR A 78 1.65 -3.58 -12.54
CA TYR A 78 0.68 -4.57 -12.09
C TYR A 78 -0.72 -3.97 -11.93
N ASP A 79 -1.75 -4.81 -11.92
CA ASP A 79 -3.12 -4.44 -11.57
C ASP A 79 -3.33 -4.67 -10.07
N PRO A 80 -3.52 -3.62 -9.24
CA PRO A 80 -3.70 -3.78 -7.81
C PRO A 80 -5.12 -4.24 -7.47
N GLU A 81 -5.24 -5.42 -6.87
CA GLU A 81 -6.47 -5.93 -6.28
C GLU A 81 -6.46 -5.73 -4.76
N TRP A 82 -7.41 -4.95 -4.25
CA TRP A 82 -7.50 -4.60 -2.84
C TRP A 82 -8.46 -5.54 -2.11
N VAL A 83 -7.93 -6.34 -1.18
CA VAL A 83 -8.73 -7.27 -0.39
C VAL A 83 -8.67 -6.86 1.07
N SER A 84 -9.72 -6.18 1.54
CA SER A 84 -9.79 -5.73 2.94
C SER A 84 -9.83 -6.91 3.91
N MET A 85 -9.36 -6.69 5.15
CA MET A 85 -9.47 -7.66 6.23
C MET A 85 -10.94 -8.10 6.46
N LYS A 86 -11.89 -7.17 6.32
CA LYS A 86 -13.34 -7.47 6.38
C LYS A 86 -13.78 -8.48 5.32
N ALA A 87 -13.27 -8.35 4.09
CA ALA A 87 -13.59 -9.28 3.00
C ALA A 87 -12.99 -10.66 3.25
N ILE A 88 -11.75 -10.72 3.74
CA ILE A 88 -11.07 -11.98 4.08
C ILE A 88 -11.83 -12.71 5.18
N LYS A 89 -12.20 -12.02 6.27
CA LYS A 89 -13.02 -12.59 7.35
C LYS A 89 -14.36 -13.10 6.85
N LYS A 90 -15.08 -12.32 6.03
CA LYS A 90 -16.36 -12.76 5.48
C LYS A 90 -16.25 -14.10 4.72
N GLU A 91 -15.18 -14.30 3.96
CA GLU A 91 -15.01 -15.49 3.12
C GLU A 91 -14.43 -16.69 3.90
N TYR A 92 -13.55 -16.43 4.88
CA TYR A 92 -12.72 -17.47 5.51
C TYR A 92 -12.82 -17.56 7.04
N GLY A 93 -13.57 -16.68 7.73
CA GLY A 93 -13.69 -16.66 9.21
C GLY A 93 -14.45 -15.48 9.80
#